data_AF-A0A7T7R758-F1
#
_entry.id   AF-A0A7T7R758-F1
#
_cell.length_a   1.000
_cell.length_b   1.000
_cell.length_c   1.000
_cell.angle_alpha   90.00
_cell.angle_beta   90.00
_cell.angle_gamma   90.00
#
_symmetry.space_group_name_H-M   'P 1'
#
loop_
_entity.id
_entity.type
_entity.pdbx_description
1 polymer ?
#
loop_
_entity_poly.entity_id
_entity_poly.type
_entity_poly.pdbx_seq_one_letter_code
_entity_poly.pdbx_strand_id
1 'polypeptide(L)'
;MSQCDECGNAVEKIHRRYKQRNYCHKCYVRVFKKRDCPSCGKSSRLHKTDQLAVCQKCETNRPCIRCQRIDYPVGKITEQGPVCNSCSVYFREFQACERCGVASQRLSRISRFQDNLRVCSKCATRDYQTCQSCRRYRLVEQDAVSGKMLCKKCLTCPPLQCLTCQQQIPAGCGKYCESCSWRRILGNRIKELVNTLVNPSLKGYFEEYMNWLDHEVGPHKAALLIRKHIQFFERTNDLWRDKIPDYELLLHRLRASGLRKYELPVRWLVTVHHLHIDTQSKGHCSEFDQLRKLANSCPGSSLSAQILQNYYQVLINKMDLGKTSIRSARLAMKPASALMLLMSQSRLDLPTMWHVKYYLSKSPGQTSAIVGFLNFLNKNYDTNLDMSWGLDEKMTEKSKMKKIEKQLLALMMCPKEYFSEQKWIALGLKYFHNLDKIVYNQIDCVGGGFNIYIDNKIYWIPKV
;
A
#
# COMPACT_ATOMS: atom_id res chain seq x y z
N MET A 1 -50.72 5.47 -4.84
CA MET A 1 -51.16 6.78 -5.39
C MET A 1 -50.15 7.84 -4.96
N SER A 2 -49.90 8.88 -5.78
CA SER A 2 -48.98 9.96 -5.40
C SER A 2 -49.72 11.02 -4.59
N GLN A 3 -49.07 11.66 -3.63
CA GLN A 3 -49.70 12.71 -2.81
C GLN A 3 -49.24 14.10 -3.27
N CYS A 4 -50.14 15.09 -3.23
CA CYS A 4 -49.77 16.50 -3.43
C CYS A 4 -49.34 17.12 -2.09
N ASP A 5 -48.13 17.70 -2.05
CA ASP A 5 -47.56 18.28 -0.82
C ASP A 5 -48.18 19.64 -0.46
N GLU A 6 -48.93 20.25 -1.38
CA GLU A 6 -49.59 21.54 -1.17
C GLU A 6 -51.03 21.41 -0.63
N CYS A 7 -51.78 20.38 -1.04
CA CYS A 7 -53.16 20.18 -0.60
C CYS A 7 -53.40 18.88 0.14
N GLY A 8 -52.39 18.04 0.33
CA GLY A 8 -52.46 16.75 1.03
C GLY A 8 -53.23 15.64 0.29
N ASN A 9 -53.94 15.94 -0.80
CA ASN A 9 -54.78 14.96 -1.49
C ASN A 9 -53.95 13.90 -2.24
N ALA A 10 -54.42 12.66 -2.20
CA ALA A 10 -53.95 11.60 -3.09
C ALA A 10 -54.46 11.87 -4.52
N VAL A 11 -53.55 11.82 -5.50
CA VAL A 11 -53.83 12.09 -6.91
C VAL A 11 -53.21 11.03 -7.81
N GLU A 12 -53.85 10.78 -8.94
CA GLU A 12 -53.37 9.82 -9.94
C GLU A 12 -52.06 10.25 -10.58
N LYS A 13 -51.91 11.56 -10.87
CA LYS A 13 -50.74 12.12 -11.55
C LYS A 13 -50.29 13.44 -10.93
N ILE A 14 -49.00 13.52 -10.61
CA ILE A 14 -48.34 14.78 -10.25
C ILE A 14 -48.08 15.59 -11.51
N HIS A 15 -48.51 16.85 -11.52
CA HIS A 15 -48.35 17.74 -12.68
C HIS A 15 -46.97 18.40 -12.69
N ARG A 16 -46.47 18.85 -11.53
CA ARG A 16 -45.17 19.51 -11.40
C ARG A 16 -44.46 19.03 -10.14
N ARG A 17 -43.16 18.76 -10.26
CA ARG A 17 -42.24 18.62 -9.12
C ARG A 17 -41.36 19.86 -9.05
N TYR A 18 -41.28 20.51 -7.91
CA TYR A 18 -40.47 21.70 -7.70
C TYR A 18 -39.83 21.66 -6.31
N LYS A 19 -38.49 21.75 -6.24
CA LYS A 19 -37.71 21.64 -4.99
C LYS A 19 -38.16 20.47 -4.10
N GLN A 20 -38.21 19.27 -4.68
CA GLN A 20 -38.66 18.03 -4.03
C GLN A 20 -40.14 17.96 -3.59
N ARG A 21 -40.94 19.00 -3.83
CA ARG A 21 -42.39 19.00 -3.55
C ARG A 21 -43.22 18.67 -4.80
N ASN A 22 -44.26 17.87 -4.61
CA ASN A 22 -45.20 17.40 -5.61
C ASN A 22 -46.46 18.26 -5.65
N TYR A 23 -46.81 18.78 -6.82
CA TYR A 23 -47.99 19.60 -7.06
C TYR A 23 -48.96 18.90 -8.02
N CYS A 24 -50.20 18.72 -7.59
CA CYS A 24 -51.29 18.32 -8.50
C CYS A 24 -51.61 19.47 -9.47
N HIS A 25 -52.40 19.19 -10.51
CA HIS A 25 -52.73 20.20 -11.51
C HIS A 25 -53.40 21.46 -10.92
N LYS A 26 -54.37 21.30 -10.02
CA LYS A 26 -55.07 22.43 -9.37
C LYS A 26 -54.10 23.30 -8.56
N CYS A 27 -53.26 22.68 -7.74
CA CYS A 27 -52.23 23.36 -6.94
C CYS A 27 -51.17 24.02 -7.82
N TYR A 28 -50.76 23.38 -8.92
CA TYR A 28 -49.84 23.98 -9.88
C TYR A 28 -50.38 25.28 -10.48
N VAL A 29 -51.63 25.29 -10.96
CA VAL A 29 -52.25 26.50 -11.53
C VAL A 29 -52.41 27.60 -10.47
N ARG A 30 -52.71 27.22 -9.23
CA ARG A 30 -52.90 28.14 -8.10
C ARG A 30 -51.59 28.79 -7.65
N VAL A 31 -50.55 27.98 -7.46
CA VAL A 31 -49.27 28.38 -6.84
C VAL A 31 -48.27 28.90 -7.88
N PHE A 32 -48.34 28.45 -9.13
CA PHE A 32 -47.44 28.87 -10.21
C PHE A 32 -48.12 29.88 -11.15
N LYS A 33 -47.69 31.13 -11.08
CA LYS A 33 -48.26 32.27 -11.83
C LYS A 33 -47.40 32.58 -13.05
N LYS A 34 -48.02 33.00 -14.15
CA LYS A 34 -47.30 33.42 -15.36
C LYS A 34 -46.48 34.67 -15.06
N ARG A 35 -45.16 34.59 -15.27
CA ARG A 35 -44.17 35.66 -15.10
C ARG A 35 -43.01 35.39 -16.06
N ASP A 36 -42.21 36.40 -16.36
CA ASP A 36 -41.02 36.22 -17.18
C ASP A 36 -39.89 35.57 -16.36
N CYS A 37 -39.24 34.59 -16.97
CA CYS A 37 -38.13 33.88 -16.32
C CYS A 37 -36.93 34.81 -16.15
N PRO A 38 -36.39 35.01 -14.93
CA PRO A 38 -35.26 35.91 -14.71
C PRO A 38 -33.96 35.43 -15.39
N SER A 39 -33.88 34.16 -15.81
CA SER A 39 -32.71 33.60 -16.48
C SER A 39 -32.79 33.64 -18.02
N CYS A 40 -33.98 33.59 -18.63
CA CYS A 40 -34.11 33.50 -20.09
C CYS A 40 -35.14 34.44 -20.70
N GLY A 41 -35.80 35.29 -19.91
CA GLY A 41 -36.79 36.28 -20.35
C GLY A 41 -38.11 35.70 -20.87
N LYS A 42 -38.25 34.38 -21.03
CA LYS A 42 -39.47 33.77 -21.57
C LYS A 42 -40.59 33.68 -20.52
N SER A 43 -41.81 34.00 -20.93
CA SER A 43 -43.01 33.86 -20.09
C SER A 43 -43.25 32.39 -19.72
N SER A 44 -43.34 32.12 -18.42
CA SER A 44 -43.56 30.77 -17.88
C SER A 44 -44.28 30.82 -16.53
N ARG A 45 -44.88 29.70 -16.09
CA ARG A 45 -45.50 29.63 -14.76
C ARG A 45 -44.42 29.40 -13.69
N LEU A 46 -44.17 30.43 -12.87
CA LEU A 46 -43.17 30.43 -11.80
C LEU A 46 -43.84 30.42 -10.43
N HIS A 47 -43.16 29.84 -9.44
CA HIS A 47 -43.69 29.72 -8.08
C HIS A 47 -43.91 31.11 -7.46
N LYS A 48 -45.12 31.40 -6.98
CA LYS A 48 -45.53 32.77 -6.60
C LYS A 48 -44.67 33.41 -5.50
N THR A 49 -44.20 32.62 -4.54
CA THR A 49 -43.42 33.07 -3.38
C THR A 49 -41.90 32.96 -3.57
N ASP A 50 -41.42 32.25 -4.59
CA ASP A 50 -39.99 32.10 -4.82
C ASP A 50 -39.54 33.13 -5.86
N GLN A 51 -38.92 34.22 -5.38
CA GLN A 51 -38.47 35.33 -6.22
C GLN A 51 -37.32 34.94 -7.17
N LEU A 52 -36.61 33.84 -6.86
CA LEU A 52 -35.52 33.30 -7.69
C LEU A 52 -35.97 32.14 -8.57
N ALA A 53 -37.29 31.88 -8.66
CA ALA A 53 -37.82 30.83 -9.50
C ALA A 53 -37.47 31.09 -10.97
N VAL A 54 -36.86 30.08 -11.60
CA VAL A 54 -36.62 30.05 -13.04
C VAL A 54 -37.56 29.06 -13.72
N CYS A 55 -37.73 29.20 -15.03
CA CYS A 55 -38.54 28.25 -15.79
C CYS A 55 -37.93 26.84 -15.73
N GLN A 56 -38.74 25.81 -15.94
CA GLN A 56 -38.31 24.41 -15.86
C GLN A 56 -37.10 24.12 -16.77
N LYS A 57 -37.05 24.71 -17.97
CA LYS A 57 -35.94 24.54 -18.91
C LYS A 57 -34.62 25.10 -18.35
N CYS A 58 -34.67 26.28 -17.75
CA CYS A 58 -33.49 26.90 -17.10
C CYS A 58 -33.08 26.12 -15.85
N GLU A 59 -34.03 25.57 -15.10
CA GLU A 59 -33.75 24.73 -13.93
C GLU A 59 -33.02 23.44 -14.32
N THR A 60 -33.44 22.78 -15.41
CA THR A 60 -32.82 21.53 -15.88
C THR A 60 -31.49 21.73 -16.61
N ASN A 61 -31.27 22.90 -17.21
CA ASN A 61 -30.05 23.20 -17.96
C ASN A 61 -28.85 23.58 -17.07
N ARG A 62 -29.03 23.66 -15.75
CA ARG A 62 -27.91 23.92 -14.83
C ARG A 62 -26.95 22.71 -14.81
N PRO A 63 -25.64 22.95 -14.60
CA PRO A 63 -24.68 21.86 -14.39
C PRO A 63 -25.14 20.92 -13.28
N CYS A 64 -24.82 19.62 -13.43
CA CYS A 64 -25.10 18.66 -12.37
C CYS A 64 -24.35 19.06 -11.10
N ILE A 65 -25.04 19.28 -9.99
CA ILE A 65 -24.43 19.80 -8.74
C ILE A 65 -23.28 18.94 -8.19
N ARG A 66 -23.20 17.66 -8.60
CA ARG A 66 -22.12 16.75 -8.17
C ARG A 66 -20.96 16.68 -9.16
N CYS A 67 -21.25 16.45 -10.45
CA CYS A 67 -20.20 16.18 -11.45
C CYS A 67 -19.95 17.34 -12.42
N GLN A 68 -20.69 18.44 -12.27
CA GLN A 68 -20.60 19.65 -13.10
C GLN A 68 -20.82 19.44 -14.61
N ARG A 69 -21.28 18.25 -15.02
CA ARG A 69 -21.61 17.97 -16.42
C ARG A 69 -22.77 18.86 -16.87
N ILE A 70 -22.66 19.36 -18.09
CA ILE A 70 -23.70 20.10 -18.81
C ILE A 70 -24.28 19.15 -19.87
N ASP A 71 -25.54 19.32 -20.24
CA ASP A 71 -26.29 18.48 -21.18
C ASP A 71 -26.36 16.98 -20.77
N TYR A 72 -27.38 16.66 -19.97
CA TYR A 72 -27.57 15.33 -19.43
C TYR A 72 -29.05 15.06 -19.13
N PRO A 73 -29.48 13.78 -19.14
CA PRO A 73 -30.79 13.42 -18.66
C PRO A 73 -30.88 13.62 -17.14
N VAL A 74 -31.81 14.48 -16.71
CA VAL A 74 -32.04 14.82 -15.30
C VAL A 74 -32.60 13.61 -14.55
N GLY A 75 -31.92 13.21 -13.48
CA GLY A 75 -32.35 12.10 -12.62
C GLY A 75 -33.05 12.52 -11.35
N LYS A 76 -32.62 13.64 -10.74
CA LYS A 76 -33.27 14.22 -9.54
C LYS A 76 -33.09 15.74 -9.56
N ILE A 77 -34.09 16.48 -9.10
CA ILE A 77 -33.99 17.92 -8.83
C ILE A 77 -33.98 18.08 -7.32
N THR A 78 -32.85 18.55 -6.76
CA THR A 78 -32.73 18.90 -5.34
C THR A 78 -33.02 20.38 -5.15
N GLU A 79 -33.02 20.85 -3.90
CA GLU A 79 -33.17 22.29 -3.61
C GLU A 79 -32.01 23.12 -4.17
N GLN A 80 -30.81 22.55 -4.20
CA GLN A 80 -29.58 23.19 -4.67
C GLN A 80 -29.44 23.13 -6.20
N GLY A 81 -30.12 22.20 -6.87
CA GLY A 81 -30.13 22.12 -8.33
C GLY A 81 -30.36 20.73 -8.90
N PRO A 82 -30.28 20.60 -10.24
CA PRO A 82 -30.44 19.32 -10.91
C PRO A 82 -29.23 18.39 -10.71
N VAL A 83 -29.50 17.09 -10.74
CA VAL A 83 -28.53 16.01 -10.67
C VAL A 83 -28.76 15.07 -11.84
N CYS A 84 -27.69 14.69 -12.54
CA CYS A 84 -27.79 13.73 -13.65
C CYS A 84 -28.18 12.32 -13.18
N ASN A 85 -28.73 11.49 -14.07
CA ASN A 85 -29.12 10.11 -13.76
C ASN A 85 -28.02 9.31 -13.02
N SER A 86 -26.78 9.38 -13.51
CA SER A 86 -25.64 8.68 -12.90
C SER A 86 -25.31 9.17 -11.48
N CYS A 87 -25.50 10.46 -11.21
CA CYS A 87 -25.22 11.06 -9.91
C CYS A 87 -26.40 10.97 -8.94
N SER A 88 -27.63 10.81 -9.43
CA SER A 88 -28.86 10.76 -8.61
C SER A 88 -28.80 9.71 -7.50
N VAL A 89 -28.09 8.61 -7.74
CA VAL A 89 -27.86 7.50 -6.80
C VAL A 89 -27.28 7.97 -5.47
N TYR A 90 -26.41 8.99 -5.48
CA TYR A 90 -25.75 9.47 -4.27
C TYR A 90 -26.61 10.43 -3.42
N PHE A 91 -27.76 10.84 -3.96
CA PHE A 91 -28.75 11.68 -3.28
C PHE A 91 -29.97 10.86 -2.82
N ARG A 92 -29.82 9.54 -2.77
CA ARG A 92 -30.80 8.60 -2.21
C ARG A 92 -30.46 8.33 -0.75
N GLU A 93 -31.48 8.07 0.04
CA GLU A 93 -31.28 7.62 1.42
C GLU A 93 -30.66 6.23 1.45
N PHE A 94 -29.89 5.96 2.51
CA PHE A 94 -29.37 4.62 2.76
C PHE A 94 -30.52 3.72 3.22
N GLN A 95 -30.66 2.57 2.59
CA GLN A 95 -31.65 1.56 2.95
C GLN A 95 -30.94 0.21 3.07
N ALA A 96 -31.44 -0.64 3.98
CA ALA A 96 -30.88 -1.97 4.19
C ALA A 96 -31.12 -2.85 2.95
N CYS A 97 -30.10 -3.62 2.57
CA CYS A 97 -30.24 -4.68 1.57
C CYS A 97 -31.16 -5.77 2.11
N GLU A 98 -32.25 -6.09 1.41
CA GLU A 98 -33.22 -7.10 1.85
C GLU A 98 -32.64 -8.52 1.90
N ARG A 99 -31.46 -8.75 1.29
CA ARG A 99 -30.77 -10.04 1.30
C ARG A 99 -29.64 -10.16 2.32
N CYS A 100 -28.88 -9.09 2.57
CA CYS A 100 -27.67 -9.16 3.40
C CYS A 100 -27.62 -8.11 4.52
N GLY A 101 -28.66 -7.31 4.70
CA GLY A 101 -28.76 -6.28 5.75
C GLY A 101 -27.88 -5.04 5.54
N VAL A 102 -26.83 -5.11 4.71
CA VAL A 102 -25.89 -3.99 4.49
C VAL A 102 -26.60 -2.76 3.94
N ALA A 103 -26.39 -1.61 4.60
CA ALA A 103 -26.90 -0.31 4.17
C ALA A 103 -26.33 0.10 2.80
N SER A 104 -27.19 0.48 1.86
CA SER A 104 -26.78 0.90 0.53
C SER A 104 -27.73 1.94 -0.06
N GLN A 105 -27.16 2.89 -0.82
CA GLN A 105 -27.92 3.80 -1.69
C GLN A 105 -28.21 3.17 -3.07
N ARG A 106 -27.58 2.03 -3.38
CA ARG A 106 -27.60 1.33 -4.67
C ARG A 106 -28.38 0.02 -4.57
N LEU A 107 -29.65 0.14 -4.21
CA LEU A 107 -30.57 -1.00 -4.19
C LEU A 107 -31.25 -1.18 -5.55
N SER A 108 -31.29 -2.42 -6.02
CA SER A 108 -31.91 -2.81 -7.29
C SER A 108 -32.67 -4.12 -7.13
N ARG A 109 -33.77 -4.28 -7.88
CA ARG A 109 -34.48 -5.56 -7.99
C ARG A 109 -33.91 -6.33 -9.17
N ILE A 110 -33.72 -7.63 -8.99
CA ILE A 110 -33.05 -8.49 -9.96
C ILE A 110 -34.02 -9.59 -10.38
N SER A 111 -34.62 -9.46 -11.56
CA SER A 111 -35.66 -10.37 -12.07
C SER A 111 -35.22 -11.83 -12.12
N ARG A 112 -33.97 -12.09 -12.52
CA ARG A 112 -33.41 -13.44 -12.62
C ARG A 112 -33.29 -14.21 -11.30
N PHE A 113 -33.41 -13.56 -10.15
CA PHE A 113 -33.44 -14.26 -8.85
C PHE A 113 -34.84 -14.65 -8.40
N GLN A 114 -35.90 -14.19 -9.09
CA GLN A 114 -37.30 -14.54 -8.84
C GLN A 114 -37.82 -14.29 -7.40
N ASP A 115 -37.08 -13.56 -6.57
CA ASP A 115 -37.44 -13.27 -5.17
C ASP A 115 -37.95 -11.82 -4.96
N ASN A 116 -37.91 -10.99 -6.02
CA ASN A 116 -38.33 -9.58 -6.03
C ASN A 116 -37.65 -8.69 -4.97
N LEU A 117 -36.53 -9.15 -4.40
CA LEU A 117 -35.83 -8.45 -3.32
C LEU A 117 -35.04 -7.24 -3.84
N ARG A 118 -35.04 -6.15 -3.07
CA ARG A 118 -34.17 -4.98 -3.27
C ARG A 118 -32.80 -5.27 -2.67
N VAL A 119 -31.85 -5.55 -3.55
CA VAL A 119 -30.51 -5.98 -3.15
C VAL A 119 -29.44 -4.95 -3.48
N CYS A 120 -28.38 -4.92 -2.67
CA CYS A 120 -27.19 -4.11 -2.91
C CYS A 120 -26.42 -4.60 -4.13
N SER A 121 -25.49 -3.80 -4.66
CA SER A 121 -24.69 -4.15 -5.84
C SER A 121 -23.92 -5.46 -5.71
N LYS A 122 -23.41 -5.81 -4.51
CA LYS A 122 -22.70 -7.07 -4.27
C LYS A 122 -23.65 -8.27 -4.38
N CYS A 123 -24.81 -8.19 -3.75
CA CYS A 123 -25.85 -9.22 -3.85
C CYS A 123 -26.45 -9.32 -5.25
N ALA A 124 -26.51 -8.20 -5.97
CA ALA A 124 -26.98 -8.12 -7.34
C ALA A 124 -26.05 -8.78 -8.35
N THR A 125 -24.79 -9.08 -7.99
CA THR A 125 -23.81 -9.75 -8.87
C THR A 125 -23.28 -11.05 -8.27
N ARG A 126 -23.99 -11.66 -7.32
CA ARG A 126 -23.51 -12.86 -6.60
C ARG A 126 -23.26 -14.07 -7.51
N ASP A 127 -23.95 -14.12 -8.63
CA ASP A 127 -23.94 -15.15 -9.67
C ASP A 127 -23.00 -14.81 -10.83
N TYR A 128 -22.25 -13.71 -10.74
CA TYR A 128 -21.28 -13.35 -11.75
C TYR A 128 -20.00 -14.16 -11.56
N GLN A 129 -19.35 -14.47 -12.68
CA GLN A 129 -18.04 -15.12 -12.70
C GLN A 129 -17.14 -14.44 -13.74
N THR A 130 -15.87 -14.80 -13.73
CA THR A 130 -14.91 -14.30 -14.72
C THR A 130 -15.06 -15.09 -16.02
N CYS A 131 -15.52 -14.44 -17.08
CA CYS A 131 -15.63 -15.06 -18.41
C CYS A 131 -14.26 -15.60 -18.86
N GLN A 132 -14.21 -16.86 -19.27
CA GLN A 132 -12.96 -17.54 -19.63
C GLN A 132 -12.34 -17.04 -20.95
N SER A 133 -13.13 -16.37 -21.81
CA SER A 133 -12.65 -15.76 -23.05
C SER A 133 -12.18 -14.31 -22.82
N CYS A 134 -13.08 -13.41 -22.43
CA CYS A 134 -12.75 -11.98 -22.30
C CYS A 134 -12.24 -11.53 -20.92
N ARG A 135 -12.13 -12.45 -19.94
CA ARG A 135 -11.63 -12.22 -18.57
C ARG A 135 -12.35 -11.16 -17.73
N ARG A 136 -13.51 -10.63 -18.17
CA ARG A 136 -14.29 -9.70 -17.35
C ARG A 136 -15.30 -10.42 -16.47
N TYR A 137 -15.43 -9.93 -15.24
CA TYR A 137 -16.40 -10.38 -14.25
C TYR A 137 -17.83 -9.95 -14.61
N ARG A 138 -18.67 -10.90 -15.00
CA ARG A 138 -20.07 -10.67 -15.41
C ARG A 138 -20.89 -11.98 -15.37
N LEU A 139 -22.16 -11.91 -15.72
CA LEU A 139 -22.98 -13.11 -15.92
C LEU A 139 -22.38 -13.98 -17.05
N VAL A 140 -22.25 -15.27 -16.79
CA VAL A 140 -21.69 -16.27 -17.71
C VAL A 140 -22.62 -17.47 -17.83
N GLU A 141 -22.55 -18.13 -18.97
CA GLU A 141 -23.26 -19.35 -19.32
C GLU A 141 -22.23 -20.37 -19.84
N GLN A 142 -22.53 -21.66 -19.70
CA GLN A 142 -21.64 -22.70 -20.20
C GLN A 142 -21.84 -22.84 -21.72
N ASP A 143 -20.76 -22.77 -22.46
CA ASP A 143 -20.76 -23.01 -23.90
C ASP A 143 -21.04 -24.50 -24.18
N ALA A 144 -22.03 -24.79 -25.02
CA ALA A 144 -22.48 -26.15 -25.29
C ALA A 144 -21.41 -27.01 -26.00
N VAL A 145 -20.52 -26.38 -26.77
CA VAL A 145 -19.49 -27.07 -27.55
C VAL A 145 -18.19 -27.20 -26.76
N SER A 146 -17.66 -26.10 -26.22
CA SER A 146 -16.36 -26.09 -25.55
C SER A 146 -16.42 -26.33 -24.04
N GLY A 147 -17.62 -26.34 -23.43
CA GLY A 147 -17.81 -26.45 -21.98
C GLY A 147 -17.32 -25.23 -21.19
N LYS A 148 -16.86 -24.16 -21.85
CA LYS A 148 -16.28 -22.98 -21.21
C LYS A 148 -17.35 -22.06 -20.64
N MET A 149 -17.05 -21.43 -19.50
CA MET A 149 -17.92 -20.41 -18.91
C MET A 149 -17.70 -19.06 -19.60
N LEU A 150 -18.61 -18.69 -20.50
CA LEU A 150 -18.50 -17.52 -21.37
C LEU A 150 -19.63 -16.53 -21.09
N CYS A 151 -19.35 -15.23 -21.29
CA CYS A 151 -20.42 -14.24 -21.21
C CYS A 151 -21.24 -14.21 -22.51
N LYS A 152 -22.50 -13.78 -22.43
CA LYS A 152 -23.41 -13.68 -23.59
C LYS A 152 -22.75 -13.12 -24.86
N LYS A 153 -21.99 -12.03 -24.74
CA LYS A 153 -21.29 -11.44 -25.89
C LYS A 153 -20.24 -12.36 -26.52
N CYS A 154 -19.48 -13.09 -25.71
CA CYS A 154 -18.48 -14.04 -26.24
C CYS A 154 -19.12 -15.30 -26.82
N LEU A 155 -20.36 -15.63 -26.42
CA LEU A 155 -21.12 -16.75 -26.97
C LEU A 155 -21.77 -16.39 -28.30
N THR A 156 -22.40 -15.21 -28.39
CA THR A 156 -23.27 -14.86 -29.51
C THR A 156 -22.59 -14.09 -30.63
N CYS A 157 -21.41 -13.54 -30.40
CA CYS A 157 -20.76 -12.64 -31.35
C CYS A 157 -19.36 -13.13 -31.74
N PRO A 158 -18.97 -12.97 -33.02
CA PRO A 158 -17.63 -13.33 -33.46
C PRO A 158 -16.57 -12.43 -32.82
N PRO A 159 -15.32 -12.92 -32.69
CA PRO A 159 -14.20 -12.09 -32.26
C PRO A 159 -14.08 -10.79 -33.09
N LEU A 160 -13.64 -9.73 -32.44
CA LEU A 160 -13.46 -8.41 -33.05
C LEU A 160 -11.97 -8.16 -33.32
N GLN A 161 -11.65 -7.18 -34.16
CA GLN A 161 -10.28 -6.69 -34.32
C GLN A 161 -10.06 -5.44 -33.47
N CYS A 162 -8.90 -5.36 -32.81
CA CYS A 162 -8.50 -4.17 -32.08
C CYS A 162 -8.36 -2.98 -33.04
N LEU A 163 -9.02 -1.85 -32.76
CA LEU A 163 -8.94 -0.67 -33.64
C LEU A 163 -7.55 0.00 -33.69
N THR A 164 -6.58 -0.45 -32.91
CA THR A 164 -5.23 0.13 -32.87
C THR A 164 -4.19 -0.81 -33.45
N CYS A 165 -4.13 -2.07 -32.99
CA CYS A 165 -3.12 -3.03 -33.45
C CYS A 165 -3.68 -4.13 -34.36
N GLN A 166 -4.97 -4.12 -34.68
CA GLN A 166 -5.65 -5.12 -35.50
C GLN A 166 -5.51 -6.57 -35.00
N GLN A 167 -5.14 -6.77 -33.73
CA GLN A 167 -5.14 -8.09 -33.11
C GLN A 167 -6.58 -8.55 -32.82
N GLN A 168 -6.84 -9.83 -33.06
CA GLN A 168 -8.11 -10.46 -32.75
C GLN A 168 -8.36 -10.50 -31.24
N ILE A 169 -9.51 -10.01 -30.81
CA ILE A 169 -9.93 -9.93 -29.40
C ILE A 169 -11.31 -10.57 -29.23
N PRO A 170 -11.61 -11.17 -28.06
CA PRO A 170 -12.94 -11.68 -27.76
C PRO A 170 -14.03 -10.62 -27.94
N ALA A 171 -15.21 -11.01 -28.42
CA ALA A 171 -16.34 -10.08 -28.61
C ALA A 171 -16.81 -9.40 -27.31
N GLY A 172 -16.56 -10.05 -26.16
CA GLY A 172 -16.82 -9.46 -24.85
C GLY A 172 -15.87 -8.33 -24.47
N CYS A 173 -14.75 -8.18 -25.19
CA CYS A 173 -13.83 -7.05 -25.06
C CYS A 173 -14.45 -5.79 -25.68
N GLY A 174 -13.86 -4.63 -25.38
CA GLY A 174 -14.28 -3.37 -25.99
C GLY A 174 -13.76 -3.24 -27.43
N LYS A 175 -13.60 -1.99 -27.88
CA LYS A 175 -13.01 -1.68 -29.19
C LYS A 175 -11.48 -1.89 -29.26
N TYR A 176 -10.84 -2.09 -28.11
CA TYR A 176 -9.39 -2.16 -27.99
C TYR A 176 -9.00 -3.42 -27.21
N CYS A 177 -7.87 -4.01 -27.57
CA CYS A 177 -7.21 -5.02 -26.76
C CYS A 177 -6.73 -4.41 -25.43
N GLU A 178 -6.39 -5.29 -24.47
CA GLU A 178 -5.95 -4.87 -23.14
C GLU A 178 -4.71 -3.98 -23.20
N SER A 179 -3.69 -4.36 -23.97
CA SER A 179 -2.46 -3.58 -24.13
C SER A 179 -2.73 -2.18 -24.67
N CYS A 180 -3.47 -2.05 -25.78
CA CYS A 180 -3.82 -0.75 -26.36
C CYS A 180 -4.70 0.09 -25.42
N SER A 181 -5.60 -0.54 -24.67
CA SER A 181 -6.40 0.15 -23.65
C SER A 181 -5.51 0.75 -22.56
N TRP A 182 -4.56 -0.02 -22.04
CA TRP A 182 -3.61 0.46 -21.03
C TRP A 182 -2.66 1.51 -21.58
N ARG A 183 -2.19 1.38 -22.82
CA ARG A 183 -1.33 2.38 -23.47
C ARG A 183 -2.03 3.72 -23.63
N ARG A 184 -3.32 3.72 -23.94
CA ARG A 184 -4.15 4.95 -23.96
C ARG A 184 -4.28 5.57 -22.57
N ILE A 185 -4.53 4.76 -21.54
CA ILE A 185 -4.59 5.24 -20.14
C ILE A 185 -3.24 5.83 -19.72
N LEU A 186 -2.15 5.15 -20.05
CA LEU A 186 -0.79 5.60 -19.80
C LEU A 186 -0.52 6.93 -20.48
N GLY A 187 -0.80 7.05 -21.78
CA GLY A 187 -0.61 8.28 -22.54
C GLY A 187 -1.39 9.46 -21.98
N ASN A 188 -2.64 9.25 -21.55
CA ASN A 188 -3.41 10.30 -20.88
C ASN A 188 -2.78 10.74 -19.55
N ARG A 189 -2.30 9.78 -18.73
CA ARG A 189 -1.62 10.09 -17.47
C ARG A 189 -0.30 10.81 -17.67
N ILE A 190 0.47 10.45 -18.71
CA ILE A 190 1.70 11.14 -19.07
C ILE A 190 1.37 12.60 -19.41
N LYS A 191 0.40 12.84 -20.30
CA LYS A 191 -0.04 14.20 -20.67
C LYS A 191 -0.47 15.03 -19.46
N GLU A 192 -1.27 14.44 -18.57
CA GLU A 192 -1.69 15.10 -17.32
C GLU A 192 -0.49 15.52 -16.47
N LEU A 193 0.48 14.63 -16.24
CA LEU A 193 1.64 14.90 -15.39
C LEU A 193 2.66 15.84 -16.04
N VAL A 194 2.91 15.71 -17.34
CA VAL A 194 3.79 16.61 -18.09
C VAL A 194 3.28 18.05 -18.03
N ASN A 195 1.97 18.25 -18.08
CA ASN A 195 1.36 19.57 -17.93
C ASN A 195 1.53 20.17 -16.53
N THR A 196 1.73 19.35 -15.50
CA THR A 196 1.99 19.81 -14.13
C THR A 196 3.46 20.14 -13.86
N LEU A 197 4.39 19.63 -14.67
CA LEU A 197 5.81 19.93 -14.53
C LEU A 197 6.10 21.37 -15.00
N VAL A 198 6.90 22.11 -14.23
CA VAL A 198 7.26 23.50 -14.56
C VAL A 198 8.48 23.55 -15.48
N ASN A 199 9.52 22.75 -15.20
CA ASN A 199 10.77 22.74 -15.95
C ASN A 199 10.58 22.14 -17.36
N PRO A 200 10.79 22.92 -18.45
CA PRO A 200 10.61 22.43 -19.82
C PRO A 200 11.55 21.28 -20.19
N SER A 201 12.83 21.35 -19.81
CA SER A 201 13.81 20.30 -20.12
C SER A 201 13.43 18.97 -19.46
N LEU A 202 12.90 19.03 -18.23
CA LEU A 202 12.42 17.86 -17.50
C LEU A 202 11.24 17.16 -18.18
N LYS A 203 10.37 17.91 -18.87
CA LYS A 203 9.21 17.33 -19.58
C LYS A 203 9.67 16.34 -20.64
N GLY A 204 10.65 16.72 -21.46
CA GLY A 204 11.21 15.86 -22.50
C GLY A 204 11.80 14.59 -21.93
N TYR A 205 12.65 14.71 -20.90
CA TYR A 205 13.24 13.54 -20.23
C TYR A 205 12.20 12.63 -19.57
N PHE A 206 11.15 13.21 -18.99
CA PHE A 206 10.07 12.41 -18.40
C PHE A 206 9.28 11.65 -19.48
N GLU A 207 8.98 12.28 -20.62
CA GLU A 207 8.31 11.61 -21.73
C GLU A 207 9.17 10.49 -22.33
N GLU A 208 10.47 10.74 -22.54
CA GLU A 208 11.45 9.74 -22.98
C GLU A 208 11.50 8.54 -22.02
N TYR A 209 11.62 8.83 -20.71
CA TYR A 209 11.59 7.81 -19.67
C TYR A 209 10.30 6.97 -19.72
N MET A 210 9.15 7.62 -19.90
CA MET A 210 7.86 6.93 -19.91
C MET A 210 7.68 6.07 -21.15
N ASN A 211 8.22 6.50 -22.29
CA ASN A 211 8.27 5.68 -23.51
C ASN A 211 9.17 4.46 -23.28
N TRP A 212 10.36 4.63 -22.71
CA TRP A 212 11.23 3.51 -22.36
C TRP A 212 10.55 2.55 -21.38
N LEU A 213 9.86 3.07 -20.36
CA LEU A 213 9.17 2.27 -19.35
C LEU A 213 8.02 1.43 -19.94
N ASP A 214 7.25 1.99 -20.87
CA ASP A 214 6.20 1.24 -21.60
C ASP A 214 6.80 0.04 -22.34
N HIS A 215 7.96 0.22 -22.99
CA HIS A 215 8.65 -0.87 -23.70
C HIS A 215 9.24 -1.92 -22.73
N GLU A 216 9.85 -1.51 -21.62
CA GLU A 216 10.51 -2.43 -20.68
C GLU A 216 9.54 -3.26 -19.83
N VAL A 217 8.48 -2.66 -19.29
CA VAL A 217 7.59 -3.35 -18.35
C VAL A 217 6.15 -3.52 -18.84
N GLY A 218 5.84 -2.99 -20.02
CA GLY A 218 4.51 -2.98 -20.61
C GLY A 218 3.61 -1.87 -20.08
N PRO A 219 2.57 -1.50 -20.84
CA PRO A 219 1.76 -0.29 -20.59
C PRO A 219 0.97 -0.36 -19.28
N HIS A 220 0.50 -1.56 -18.89
CA HIS A 220 -0.24 -1.75 -17.64
C HIS A 220 0.63 -1.42 -16.43
N LYS A 221 1.82 -2.05 -16.33
CA LYS A 221 2.72 -1.85 -15.19
C LYS A 221 3.30 -0.44 -15.18
N ALA A 222 3.64 0.11 -16.35
CA ALA A 222 4.06 1.51 -16.49
C ALA A 222 2.97 2.47 -15.97
N ALA A 223 1.69 2.24 -16.31
CA ALA A 223 0.58 3.07 -15.85
C ALA A 223 0.40 3.03 -14.33
N LEU A 224 0.68 1.91 -13.67
CA LEU A 224 0.63 1.80 -12.20
C LEU A 224 1.81 2.51 -11.53
N LEU A 225 3.00 2.43 -12.14
CA LEU A 225 4.24 2.97 -11.58
C LEU A 225 4.42 4.48 -11.77
N ILE A 226 3.81 5.07 -12.80
CA ILE A 226 4.00 6.48 -13.19
C ILE A 226 3.87 7.46 -12.01
N ARG A 227 2.87 7.28 -11.14
CA ARG A 227 2.64 8.16 -9.97
C ARG A 227 3.72 8.05 -8.90
N LYS A 228 4.37 6.89 -8.78
CA LYS A 228 5.51 6.71 -7.89
C LYS A 228 6.77 7.29 -8.52
N HIS A 229 6.93 7.15 -9.84
CA HIS A 229 8.14 7.53 -10.54
C HIS A 229 8.22 9.03 -10.82
N ILE A 230 7.10 9.74 -11.00
CA ILE A 230 7.11 11.21 -11.11
C ILE A 230 7.79 11.88 -9.90
N GLN A 231 7.65 11.30 -8.70
CA GLN A 231 8.31 11.79 -7.48
C GLN A 231 9.84 11.77 -7.56
N PHE A 232 10.44 10.94 -8.42
CA PHE A 232 11.87 10.98 -8.67
C PHE A 232 12.25 12.28 -9.39
N PHE A 233 11.54 12.59 -10.48
CA PHE A 233 11.75 13.77 -11.30
C PHE A 233 11.42 15.06 -10.53
N GLU A 234 10.35 15.09 -9.76
CA GLU A 234 10.00 16.24 -8.90
C GLU A 234 11.10 16.54 -7.86
N ARG A 235 11.62 15.50 -7.19
CA ARG A 235 12.69 15.67 -6.19
C ARG A 235 14.02 16.08 -6.77
N THR A 236 14.25 15.80 -8.05
CA THR A 236 15.50 16.11 -8.75
C THR A 236 15.34 17.27 -9.72
N ASN A 237 14.20 17.97 -9.73
CA ASN A 237 13.77 18.91 -10.76
C ASN A 237 14.81 19.98 -11.15
N ASP A 238 15.48 20.57 -10.17
CA ASP A 238 16.54 21.58 -10.32
C ASP A 238 17.88 21.02 -10.81
N LEU A 239 18.08 19.71 -10.75
CA LEU A 239 19.25 19.06 -11.32
C LEU A 239 19.14 18.89 -12.84
N TRP A 240 17.92 18.91 -13.38
CA TRP A 240 17.67 18.73 -14.81
C TRP A 240 17.78 20.07 -15.53
N ARG A 241 18.86 20.27 -16.28
CA ARG A 241 19.05 21.41 -17.18
C ARG A 241 19.13 20.90 -18.62
N ASP A 242 20.07 21.39 -19.41
CA ASP A 242 20.31 20.93 -20.78
C ASP A 242 21.04 19.57 -20.85
N LYS A 243 21.41 19.03 -19.68
CA LYS A 243 22.11 17.76 -19.52
C LYS A 243 21.52 16.97 -18.37
N ILE A 244 21.81 15.67 -18.41
CA ILE A 244 21.37 14.71 -17.41
C ILE A 244 22.14 14.92 -16.11
N PRO A 245 21.49 14.81 -14.94
CA PRO A 245 22.16 14.96 -13.66
C PRO A 245 23.29 13.94 -13.45
N ASP A 246 24.42 14.42 -12.95
CA ASP A 246 25.53 13.56 -12.55
C ASP A 246 25.15 12.63 -11.40
N TYR A 247 25.80 11.46 -11.38
CA TYR A 247 25.54 10.43 -10.37
C TYR A 247 25.75 10.95 -8.94
N GLU A 248 26.79 11.77 -8.73
CA GLU A 248 27.11 12.34 -7.42
C GLU A 248 26.00 13.27 -6.90
N LEU A 249 25.44 14.11 -7.77
CA LEU A 249 24.33 15.00 -7.42
C LEU A 249 23.07 14.21 -7.09
N LEU A 250 22.78 13.16 -7.87
CA LEU A 250 21.68 12.25 -7.61
C LEU A 250 21.85 11.50 -6.29
N LEU A 251 23.07 11.00 -6.01
CA LEU A 251 23.38 10.29 -4.77
C LEU A 251 23.33 11.23 -3.56
N HIS A 252 23.85 12.45 -3.68
CA HIS A 252 23.79 13.44 -2.61
C HIS A 252 22.34 13.73 -2.22
N ARG A 253 21.48 13.94 -3.22
CA ARG A 253 20.08 14.31 -3.01
C ARG A 253 19.18 13.16 -2.58
N LEU A 254 19.24 12.04 -3.28
CA LEU A 254 18.33 10.91 -3.06
C LEU A 254 18.87 9.93 -2.00
N ARG A 255 20.17 9.98 -1.73
CA ARG A 255 20.91 9.01 -0.92
C ARG A 255 20.80 7.59 -1.49
N ALA A 256 21.54 6.65 -0.91
CA ALA A 256 21.53 5.26 -1.36
C ALA A 256 20.12 4.60 -1.26
N SER A 257 19.27 5.04 -0.33
CA SER A 257 17.89 4.54 -0.21
C SER A 257 16.97 5.06 -1.31
N GLY A 258 17.09 6.32 -1.71
CA GLY A 258 16.25 6.89 -2.77
C GLY A 258 16.58 6.27 -4.12
N LEU A 259 17.87 6.07 -4.42
CA LEU A 259 18.30 5.37 -5.64
C LEU A 259 17.77 3.93 -5.71
N ARG A 260 17.67 3.23 -4.57
CA ARG A 260 17.01 1.91 -4.52
C ARG A 260 15.49 2.00 -4.70
N LYS A 261 14.83 2.99 -4.09
CA LYS A 261 13.38 3.20 -4.23
C LYS A 261 12.99 3.44 -5.70
N TYR A 262 13.85 4.14 -6.44
CA TYR A 262 13.67 4.53 -7.83
C TYR A 262 14.60 3.76 -8.77
N GLU A 263 14.67 2.44 -8.59
CA GLU A 263 15.52 1.56 -9.38
C GLU A 263 15.25 1.65 -10.89
N LEU A 264 13.98 1.72 -11.32
CA LEU A 264 13.64 1.79 -12.74
C LEU A 264 14.06 3.12 -13.40
N PRO A 265 13.80 4.31 -12.81
CA PRO A 265 14.41 5.56 -13.28
C PRO A 265 15.94 5.52 -13.34
N VAL A 266 16.59 4.95 -12.32
CA VAL A 266 18.07 4.84 -12.30
C VAL A 266 18.55 3.88 -13.39
N ARG A 267 17.87 2.75 -13.60
CA ARG A 267 18.21 1.80 -14.67
C ARG A 267 18.08 2.45 -16.03
N TRP A 268 17.04 3.24 -16.28
CA TRP A 268 16.89 4.01 -17.51
C TRP A 268 18.08 4.95 -17.74
N LEU A 269 18.49 5.71 -16.73
CA LEU A 269 19.67 6.58 -16.81
C LEU A 269 20.95 5.81 -17.14
N VAL A 270 21.12 4.61 -16.59
CA VAL A 270 22.28 3.76 -16.89
C VAL A 270 22.21 3.20 -18.32
N THR A 271 21.05 2.71 -18.75
CA THR A 271 20.92 1.98 -20.03
C THR A 271 20.81 2.89 -21.24
N VAL A 272 20.10 4.02 -21.11
CA VAL A 272 19.82 4.93 -22.23
C VAL A 272 20.81 6.08 -22.26
N HIS A 273 21.27 6.53 -21.08
CA HIS A 273 22.12 7.70 -20.96
C HIS A 273 23.50 7.42 -20.38
N HIS A 274 23.86 6.14 -20.27
CA HIS A 274 25.20 5.68 -19.87
C HIS A 274 25.70 6.27 -18.54
N LEU A 275 24.78 6.56 -17.60
CA LEU A 275 25.15 7.04 -16.27
C LEU A 275 26.02 6.02 -15.53
N HIS A 276 27.26 6.40 -15.21
CA HIS A 276 28.17 5.54 -14.45
C HIS A 276 27.83 5.57 -12.95
N ILE A 277 27.58 4.39 -12.36
CA ILE A 277 27.30 4.26 -10.92
C ILE A 277 28.59 4.01 -10.17
N ASP A 278 28.99 4.96 -9.32
CA ASP A 278 30.05 4.72 -8.35
C ASP A 278 29.51 3.91 -7.16
N THR A 279 29.84 2.61 -7.17
CA THR A 279 29.46 1.67 -6.11
C THR A 279 30.14 1.96 -4.77
N GLN A 280 31.35 2.54 -4.77
CA GLN A 280 32.08 2.90 -3.56
C GLN A 280 31.39 4.07 -2.85
N SER A 281 31.10 5.16 -3.58
CA SER A 281 30.37 6.30 -3.03
C SER A 281 28.96 5.91 -2.56
N LYS A 282 28.26 5.04 -3.32
CA LYS A 282 26.96 4.50 -2.90
C LYS A 282 27.04 3.71 -1.60
N GLY A 283 28.07 2.86 -1.49
CA GLY A 283 28.36 2.06 -0.29
C GLY A 283 28.65 2.96 0.91
N HIS A 284 29.53 3.95 0.74
CA HIS A 284 29.88 4.93 1.75
C HIS A 284 28.63 5.69 2.25
N CYS A 285 27.81 6.19 1.33
CA CYS A 285 26.54 6.86 1.65
C CYS A 285 25.59 5.95 2.46
N SER A 286 25.47 4.68 2.09
CA SER A 286 24.66 3.69 2.80
C SER A 286 25.17 3.41 4.22
N GLU A 287 26.49 3.23 4.40
CA GLU A 287 27.08 3.02 5.73
C GLU A 287 26.86 4.25 6.62
N PHE A 288 27.01 5.45 6.06
CA PHE A 288 26.76 6.71 6.76
C PHE A 288 25.31 6.87 7.20
N ASP A 289 24.36 6.58 6.30
CA ASP A 289 22.94 6.62 6.63
C ASP A 289 22.58 5.64 7.74
N GLN A 290 23.19 4.44 7.75
CA GLN A 290 22.99 3.46 8.81
C GLN A 290 23.58 3.93 10.15
N LEU A 291 24.79 4.51 10.13
CA LEU A 291 25.41 5.07 11.33
C LEU A 291 24.51 6.18 11.94
N ARG A 292 24.03 7.11 11.12
CA ARG A 292 23.11 8.18 11.56
C ARG A 292 21.80 7.63 12.11
N LYS A 293 21.23 6.58 11.49
CA LYS A 293 20.03 5.90 12.01
C LYS A 293 20.25 5.30 13.39
N LEU A 294 21.43 4.72 13.65
CA LEU A 294 21.76 4.17 14.98
C LEU A 294 21.90 5.28 16.01
N ALA A 295 22.51 6.42 15.65
CA ALA A 295 22.61 7.59 16.51
C ALA A 295 21.22 8.16 16.89
N ASN A 296 20.28 8.13 15.95
CA ASN A 296 18.92 8.66 16.14
C ASN A 296 17.90 7.58 16.55
N SER A 297 18.36 6.46 17.12
CA SER A 297 17.50 5.32 17.46
C SER A 297 16.63 5.55 18.71
N CYS A 298 17.05 6.45 19.60
CA CYS A 298 16.33 6.77 20.83
C CYS A 298 15.45 8.02 20.66
N PRO A 299 14.38 8.18 21.47
CA PRO A 299 13.55 9.38 21.47
C PRO A 299 14.37 10.65 21.75
N GLY A 300 14.20 11.69 20.93
CA GLY A 300 15.09 12.85 20.86
C GLY A 300 15.23 13.69 22.14
N SER A 301 14.35 13.53 23.13
CA SER A 301 14.41 14.22 24.43
C SER A 301 15.04 13.39 25.56
N SER A 302 15.38 12.12 25.32
CA SER A 302 15.95 11.24 26.35
C SER A 302 17.44 11.50 26.57
N LEU A 303 17.91 11.29 27.81
CA LEU A 303 19.35 11.28 28.13
C LEU A 303 20.10 10.24 27.29
N SER A 304 19.48 9.07 27.04
CA SER A 304 20.02 8.03 26.15
C SER A 304 20.28 8.54 24.73
N ALA A 305 19.40 9.39 24.18
CA ALA A 305 19.62 10.00 22.88
C ALA A 305 20.80 10.98 22.90
N GLN A 306 20.95 11.78 23.96
CA GLN A 306 22.09 12.70 24.11
C GLN A 306 23.42 11.93 24.20
N ILE A 307 23.47 10.87 25.00
CA ILE A 307 24.63 9.98 25.13
C ILE A 307 25.00 9.38 23.76
N LEU A 308 24.02 8.92 22.98
CA LEU A 308 24.26 8.40 21.63
C LEU A 308 24.80 9.47 20.68
N GLN A 309 24.29 10.70 20.73
CA GLN A 309 24.82 11.79 19.90
C GLN A 309 26.26 12.15 20.27
N ASN A 310 26.58 12.19 21.57
CA ASN A 310 27.94 12.46 22.03
C ASN A 310 28.90 11.35 21.58
N TYR A 311 28.50 10.09 21.70
CA TYR A 311 29.32 8.98 21.20
C TYR A 311 29.45 8.98 19.68
N TYR A 312 28.38 9.31 18.95
CA TYR A 312 28.42 9.51 17.50
C TYR A 312 29.45 10.59 17.11
N GLN A 313 29.49 11.73 17.80
CA GLN A 313 30.47 12.78 17.53
C GLN A 313 31.91 12.31 17.78
N VAL A 314 32.15 11.53 18.84
CA VAL A 314 33.46 10.90 19.09
C VAL A 314 33.87 9.99 17.93
N LEU A 315 32.94 9.21 17.38
CA LEU A 315 33.20 8.33 16.24
C LEU A 315 33.45 9.12 14.94
N ILE A 316 32.69 10.19 14.69
CA ILE A 316 32.92 11.08 13.55
C ILE A 316 34.29 11.73 13.63
N ASN A 317 34.67 12.31 14.78
CA ASN A 317 36.00 12.89 14.95
C ASN A 317 37.13 11.88 14.72
N LYS A 318 36.94 10.61 15.12
CA LYS A 318 37.91 9.54 14.82
C LYS A 318 37.97 9.20 13.33
N MET A 319 36.85 9.29 12.62
CA MET A 319 36.81 9.10 11.16
C MET A 319 37.52 10.24 10.44
N ASP A 320 37.25 11.48 10.82
CA ASP A 320 37.85 12.68 10.21
C ASP A 320 39.38 12.70 10.41
N LEU A 321 39.87 12.19 11.55
CA LEU A 321 41.29 11.99 11.82
C LEU A 321 41.90 10.74 11.14
N GLY A 322 41.13 10.01 10.33
CA GLY A 322 41.59 8.78 9.65
C GLY A 322 41.85 7.59 10.58
N LYS A 323 41.50 7.67 11.87
CA LYS A 323 41.76 6.63 12.88
C LYS A 323 40.77 5.46 12.81
N THR A 324 39.64 5.63 12.13
CA THR A 324 38.65 4.56 11.98
C THR A 324 37.89 4.67 10.66
N SER A 325 37.48 3.53 10.11
CA SER A 325 36.60 3.50 8.94
C SER A 325 35.13 3.73 9.33
N ILE A 326 34.32 4.20 8.38
CA ILE A 326 32.87 4.33 8.58
C ILE A 326 32.18 3.01 8.97
N ARG A 327 32.67 1.90 8.42
CA ARG A 327 32.17 0.55 8.72
C ARG A 327 32.46 0.18 10.17
N SER A 328 33.67 0.49 10.65
CA SER A 328 34.08 0.28 12.04
C SER A 328 33.28 1.15 12.99
N ALA A 329 33.10 2.44 12.67
CA ALA A 329 32.26 3.35 13.43
C ALA A 329 30.82 2.82 13.53
N ARG A 330 30.22 2.37 12.42
CA ARG A 330 28.88 1.76 12.43
C ARG A 330 28.82 0.50 13.30
N LEU A 331 29.85 -0.35 13.24
CA LEU A 331 29.90 -1.58 14.05
C LEU A 331 30.00 -1.27 15.56
N ALA A 332 30.75 -0.24 15.95
CA ALA A 332 30.80 0.25 17.34
C ALA A 332 29.49 0.91 17.78
N MET A 333 28.80 1.62 16.88
CA MET A 333 27.54 2.29 17.18
C MET A 333 26.37 1.33 17.38
N LYS A 334 26.39 0.14 16.75
CA LYS A 334 25.33 -0.87 16.88
C LYS A 334 25.04 -1.27 18.33
N PRO A 335 26.03 -1.76 19.12
CA PRO A 335 25.79 -2.12 20.51
C PRO A 335 25.50 -0.91 21.40
N ALA A 336 26.09 0.25 21.12
CA ALA A 336 25.76 1.49 21.83
C ALA A 336 24.28 1.84 21.70
N SER A 337 23.78 1.89 20.46
CA SER A 337 22.36 2.15 20.14
C SER A 337 21.43 1.16 20.82
N ALA A 338 21.72 -0.14 20.76
CA ALA A 338 20.86 -1.15 21.35
C ALA A 338 20.85 -1.12 22.88
N LEU A 339 22.00 -0.89 23.53
CA LEU A 339 22.07 -0.71 24.97
C LEU A 339 21.31 0.54 25.43
N MET A 340 21.45 1.65 24.72
CA MET A 340 20.75 2.90 25.03
C MET A 340 19.24 2.80 24.79
N LEU A 341 18.81 2.06 23.75
CA LEU A 341 17.39 1.78 23.54
C LEU A 341 16.80 0.95 24.69
N LEU A 342 17.50 -0.09 25.13
CA LEU A 342 17.09 -0.89 26.29
C LEU A 342 16.97 -0.01 27.54
N MET A 343 17.95 0.87 27.75
CA MET A 343 18.02 1.78 28.88
C MET A 343 16.92 2.84 28.84
N SER A 344 16.53 3.35 27.66
CA SER A 344 15.43 4.30 27.49
C SER A 344 14.05 3.74 27.88
N GLN A 345 13.94 2.42 28.01
CA GLN A 345 12.75 1.72 28.49
C GLN A 345 12.78 1.46 30.01
N SER A 346 13.91 1.76 30.67
CA SER A 346 14.09 1.64 32.11
C SER A 346 13.75 2.96 32.81
N ARG A 347 13.58 2.92 34.15
CA ARG A 347 13.39 4.13 34.98
C ARG A 347 14.70 4.79 35.44
N LEU A 348 15.83 4.23 35.04
CA LEU A 348 17.15 4.73 35.41
C LEU A 348 17.59 5.78 34.39
N ASP A 349 18.58 6.60 34.73
CA ASP A 349 19.13 7.63 33.83
C ASP A 349 20.40 7.16 33.12
N LEU A 350 21.16 6.25 33.74
CA LEU A 350 22.40 5.69 33.20
C LEU A 350 22.38 4.16 33.15
N PRO A 351 23.10 3.55 32.20
CA PRO A 351 23.18 2.10 32.10
C PRO A 351 23.95 1.53 33.30
N THR A 352 23.43 0.43 33.85
CA THR A 352 24.07 -0.35 34.92
C THR A 352 24.62 -1.66 34.40
N MET A 353 25.41 -2.36 35.22
CA MET A 353 25.95 -3.68 34.89
C MET A 353 24.86 -4.70 34.50
N TRP A 354 23.67 -4.58 35.09
CA TRP A 354 22.54 -5.42 34.73
C TRP A 354 22.15 -5.24 33.25
N HIS A 355 22.08 -4.00 32.76
CA HIS A 355 21.74 -3.71 31.36
C HIS A 355 22.77 -4.28 30.40
N VAL A 356 24.06 -4.13 30.74
CA VAL A 356 25.18 -4.65 29.94
C VAL A 356 25.13 -6.17 29.86
N LYS A 357 25.03 -6.86 31.01
CA LYS A 357 24.92 -8.33 31.06
C LYS A 357 23.66 -8.83 30.35
N TYR A 358 22.53 -8.16 30.53
CA TYR A 358 21.28 -8.52 29.86
C TYR A 358 21.42 -8.40 28.33
N TYR A 359 21.98 -7.28 27.85
CA TYR A 359 22.25 -7.07 26.44
C TYR A 359 23.15 -8.16 25.84
N LEU A 360 24.28 -8.44 26.49
CA LEU A 360 25.25 -9.43 26.02
C LEU A 360 24.71 -10.85 26.04
N SER A 361 23.82 -11.19 26.97
CA SER A 361 23.11 -12.47 26.96
C SER A 361 22.28 -12.67 25.68
N LYS A 362 21.80 -11.58 25.06
CA LYS A 362 21.08 -11.60 23.79
C LYS A 362 22.00 -11.55 22.58
N SER A 363 23.11 -10.82 22.69
CA SER A 363 24.03 -10.51 21.59
C SER A 363 25.49 -10.80 21.97
N PRO A 364 25.88 -12.06 22.22
CA PRO A 364 27.21 -12.41 22.72
C PRO A 364 28.33 -12.07 21.72
N GLY A 365 28.04 -12.07 20.41
CA GLY A 365 29.02 -11.73 19.37
C GLY A 365 29.41 -10.24 19.32
N GLN A 366 28.89 -9.40 20.21
CA GLN A 366 29.18 -7.96 20.26
C GLN A 366 29.98 -7.53 21.49
N THR A 367 30.50 -8.49 22.25
CA THR A 367 31.38 -8.27 23.40
C THR A 367 32.53 -7.31 23.09
N SER A 368 33.30 -7.56 22.04
CA SER A 368 34.42 -6.68 21.67
C SER A 368 33.96 -5.30 21.18
N ALA A 369 32.83 -5.23 20.47
CA ALA A 369 32.32 -4.00 19.89
C ALA A 369 31.72 -3.04 20.92
N ILE A 370 31.20 -3.54 22.05
CA ILE A 370 30.60 -2.69 23.10
C ILE A 370 31.64 -2.05 24.02
N VAL A 371 32.82 -2.65 24.18
CA VAL A 371 33.89 -2.17 25.09
C VAL A 371 34.24 -0.70 24.83
N GLY A 372 34.35 -0.31 23.56
CA GLY A 372 34.64 1.08 23.19
C GLY A 372 33.57 2.07 23.66
N PHE A 373 32.32 1.65 23.77
CA PHE A 373 31.22 2.47 24.29
C PHE A 373 31.18 2.47 25.83
N LEU A 374 31.45 1.34 26.48
CA LEU A 374 31.54 1.26 27.95
C LEU A 374 32.67 2.14 28.49
N ASN A 375 33.83 2.12 27.84
CA ASN A 375 34.95 3.03 28.13
C ASN A 375 34.53 4.51 28.00
N PHE A 376 33.75 4.83 26.96
CA PHE A 376 33.22 6.18 26.78
C PHE A 376 32.25 6.57 27.91
N LEU A 377 31.37 5.66 28.33
CA LEU A 377 30.43 5.90 29.44
C LEU A 377 31.18 6.12 30.76
N ASN A 378 32.11 5.24 31.11
CA ASN A 378 32.90 5.37 32.34
C ASN A 378 33.67 6.69 32.38
N LYS A 379 34.26 7.10 31.24
CA LYS A 379 35.05 8.33 31.16
C LYS A 379 34.22 9.61 31.28
N ASN A 380 33.01 9.64 30.71
CA ASN A 380 32.23 10.88 30.58
C ASN A 380 31.01 10.96 31.52
N TYR A 381 30.60 9.84 32.12
CA TYR A 381 29.38 9.71 32.91
C TYR A 381 29.56 8.92 34.21
N ASP A 382 30.80 8.58 34.59
CA ASP A 382 31.16 7.91 35.85
C ASP A 382 30.34 6.65 36.19
N THR A 383 30.05 5.85 35.16
CA THR A 383 29.14 4.69 35.30
C THR A 383 29.76 3.47 36.00
N ASN A 384 31.08 3.49 36.27
CA ASN A 384 31.83 2.40 36.92
C ASN A 384 31.48 0.98 36.41
N LEU A 385 31.30 0.84 35.09
CA LEU A 385 30.94 -0.41 34.43
C LEU A 385 32.17 -1.29 34.28
N ASP A 386 32.16 -2.43 34.96
CA ASP A 386 33.15 -3.49 34.84
C ASP A 386 33.20 -4.09 33.42
N MET A 387 34.41 -4.32 32.91
CA MET A 387 34.70 -4.86 31.59
C MET A 387 35.46 -6.19 31.64
N SER A 388 35.69 -6.75 32.84
CA SER A 388 36.43 -8.00 33.07
C SER A 388 35.71 -9.28 32.61
N TRP A 389 34.45 -9.18 32.17
CA TRP A 389 33.59 -10.30 31.76
C TRP A 389 33.90 -10.88 30.36
N GLY A 390 34.87 -10.32 29.63
CA GLY A 390 35.17 -10.63 28.23
C GLY A 390 35.65 -12.06 27.91
N LEU A 391 35.66 -13.00 28.86
CA LEU A 391 36.26 -14.33 28.71
C LEU A 391 35.40 -15.49 29.26
N ASP A 392 34.18 -15.24 29.75
CA ASP A 392 33.42 -16.29 30.45
C ASP A 392 32.62 -17.16 29.44
N GLU A 393 33.28 -18.15 28.83
CA GLU A 393 32.68 -19.12 27.88
C GLU A 393 31.35 -19.70 28.39
N LYS A 394 31.25 -19.86 29.71
CA LYS A 394 30.07 -20.35 30.45
C LYS A 394 28.82 -19.49 30.26
N MET A 395 28.95 -18.16 30.13
CA MET A 395 27.79 -17.28 29.90
C MET A 395 27.23 -17.42 28.48
N THR A 396 28.11 -17.60 27.50
CA THR A 396 27.76 -17.84 26.09
C THR A 396 27.01 -19.16 25.92
N GLU A 397 27.48 -20.21 26.58
CA GLU A 397 26.89 -21.56 26.51
C GLU A 397 25.52 -21.61 27.20
N LYS A 398 25.41 -21.02 28.40
CA LYS A 398 24.14 -20.90 29.13
C LYS A 398 23.08 -20.11 28.35
N SER A 399 23.50 -19.07 27.63
CA SER A 399 22.58 -18.25 26.81
C SER A 399 22.15 -18.96 25.52
N LYS A 400 23.06 -19.73 24.89
CA LYS A 400 22.71 -20.61 23.76
C LYS A 400 21.69 -21.66 24.18
N MET A 401 21.88 -22.31 25.33
CA MET A 401 20.97 -23.33 25.86
C MET A 401 19.58 -22.78 26.16
N LYS A 402 19.48 -21.61 26.81
CA LYS A 402 18.18 -20.93 27.04
C LYS A 402 17.43 -20.57 25.75
N LYS A 403 18.14 -20.33 24.64
CA LYS A 403 17.50 -20.03 23.35
C LYS A 403 16.90 -21.29 22.74
N ILE A 404 17.62 -22.42 22.82
CA ILE A 404 17.14 -23.72 22.35
C ILE A 404 15.93 -24.18 23.18
N GLU A 405 16.00 -24.01 24.51
CA GLU A 405 14.89 -24.29 25.44
C GLU A 405 13.61 -23.55 25.04
N LYS A 406 13.69 -22.24 24.77
CA LYS A 406 12.54 -21.45 24.32
C LYS A 406 11.99 -21.92 22.97
N GLN A 407 12.83 -22.39 22.07
CA GLN A 407 12.39 -22.92 20.78
C GLN A 407 11.67 -24.26 20.95
N LEU A 408 12.14 -25.12 21.85
CA LEU A 408 11.47 -26.36 22.22
C LEU A 408 10.09 -26.07 22.85
N LEU A 409 10.02 -25.19 23.84
CA LEU A 409 8.73 -24.81 24.46
C LEU A 409 7.73 -24.25 23.44
N ALA A 410 8.19 -23.41 22.51
CA ALA A 410 7.34 -22.86 21.45
C ALA A 410 6.82 -23.94 20.48
N LEU A 411 7.62 -24.95 20.16
CA LEU A 411 7.19 -26.09 19.36
C LEU A 411 6.19 -26.95 20.10
N MET A 412 6.37 -27.13 21.42
CA MET A 412 5.47 -27.90 22.27
C MET A 412 4.06 -27.27 22.34
N MET A 413 3.97 -25.94 22.29
CA MET A 413 2.71 -25.20 22.32
C MET A 413 2.04 -25.03 20.95
N CYS A 414 2.62 -25.57 19.87
CA CYS A 414 2.11 -25.37 18.51
C CYS A 414 0.97 -26.36 18.18
N PRO A 415 -0.10 -25.95 17.47
CA PRO A 415 -1.12 -26.88 16.99
C PRO A 415 -0.51 -27.98 16.11
N LYS A 416 -1.04 -29.21 16.18
CA LYS A 416 -0.49 -30.39 15.47
C LYS A 416 -0.25 -30.17 13.97
N GLU A 417 -1.07 -29.34 13.33
CA GLU A 417 -0.97 -28.98 11.89
C GLU A 417 0.34 -28.25 11.52
N TYR A 418 0.99 -27.59 12.49
CA TYR A 418 2.21 -26.80 12.27
C TYR A 418 3.44 -27.39 12.99
N PHE A 419 3.28 -28.54 13.67
CA PHE A 419 4.36 -29.20 14.37
C PHE A 419 5.33 -29.87 13.37
N SER A 420 6.63 -29.71 13.60
CA SER A 420 7.67 -30.31 12.77
C SER A 420 8.53 -31.24 13.62
N GLU A 421 8.31 -32.55 13.47
CA GLU A 421 9.08 -33.60 14.14
C GLU A 421 10.59 -33.47 13.86
N GLN A 422 10.98 -33.15 12.62
CA GLN A 422 12.38 -32.94 12.25
C GLN A 422 13.03 -31.79 13.03
N LYS A 423 12.32 -30.67 13.23
CA LYS A 423 12.82 -29.55 14.04
C LYS A 423 12.87 -29.91 15.52
N TRP A 424 11.90 -30.66 16.01
CA TRP A 424 11.87 -31.14 17.39
C TRP A 424 13.08 -32.04 17.69
N ILE A 425 13.35 -33.02 16.83
CA ILE A 425 14.50 -33.93 16.94
C ILE A 425 15.81 -33.15 16.88
N ALA A 426 15.98 -32.26 15.90
CA ALA A 426 17.21 -31.48 15.75
C ALA A 426 17.49 -30.58 16.97
N LEU A 427 16.46 -29.91 17.50
CA LEU A 427 16.60 -29.06 18.69
C LEU A 427 16.77 -29.88 19.97
N GLY A 428 16.12 -31.04 20.08
CA GLY A 428 16.25 -31.94 21.22
C GLY A 428 17.65 -32.58 21.28
N LEU A 429 18.23 -32.99 20.15
CA LEU A 429 19.61 -33.49 20.09
C LEU A 429 20.60 -32.41 20.56
N LYS A 430 20.35 -31.17 20.15
CA LYS A 430 21.17 -30.03 20.55
C LYS A 430 21.00 -29.66 22.03
N TYR A 431 19.80 -29.81 22.59
CA TYR A 431 19.51 -29.44 23.97
C TYR A 431 19.90 -30.51 24.98
N PHE A 432 19.49 -31.76 24.75
CA PHE A 432 19.71 -32.87 25.68
C PHE A 432 21.08 -33.53 25.52
N HIS A 433 21.66 -33.48 24.32
CA HIS A 433 22.88 -34.23 24.00
C HIS A 433 24.03 -33.35 23.48
N ASN A 434 23.85 -32.03 23.40
CA ASN A 434 24.83 -31.02 22.96
C ASN A 434 25.43 -31.28 21.55
N LEU A 435 24.63 -31.82 20.63
CA LEU A 435 25.07 -32.14 19.27
C LEU A 435 24.59 -31.10 18.25
N ASP A 436 25.53 -30.40 17.60
CA ASP A 436 25.28 -29.19 16.80
C ASP A 436 24.98 -29.43 15.29
N LYS A 437 25.42 -30.56 14.73
CA LYS A 437 25.23 -30.94 13.31
C LYS A 437 25.19 -32.46 13.20
N ILE A 438 24.10 -33.00 12.66
CA ILE A 438 23.92 -34.45 12.63
C ILE A 438 23.20 -34.84 11.34
N VAL A 439 23.86 -35.71 10.57
CA VAL A 439 23.21 -36.64 9.65
C VAL A 439 22.95 -37.88 10.49
N TYR A 440 21.68 -38.15 10.83
CA TYR A 440 21.32 -39.35 11.57
C TYR A 440 21.02 -40.48 10.59
N ASN A 441 21.46 -41.69 10.92
CA ASN A 441 21.35 -42.85 10.02
C ASN A 441 19.96 -43.49 10.09
N GLN A 442 19.34 -43.48 11.26
CA GLN A 442 18.04 -44.11 11.51
C GLN A 442 17.32 -43.44 12.68
N ILE A 443 15.98 -43.41 12.63
CA ILE A 443 15.10 -42.96 13.71
C ILE A 443 14.07 -44.05 13.97
N ASP A 444 14.00 -44.53 15.21
CA ASP A 444 12.98 -45.49 15.66
C ASP A 444 12.07 -44.83 16.71
N CYS A 445 10.75 -45.02 16.57
CA CYS A 445 9.77 -44.56 17.55
C CYS A 445 9.60 -45.62 18.63
N VAL A 446 10.11 -45.38 19.84
CA VAL A 446 10.11 -46.35 20.94
C VAL A 446 9.65 -45.66 22.23
N GLY A 447 8.59 -46.18 22.85
CA GLY A 447 8.17 -45.82 24.22
C GLY A 447 8.03 -44.32 24.46
N GLY A 448 7.05 -43.66 23.80
CA GLY A 448 6.78 -42.23 24.04
C GLY A 448 7.90 -41.29 23.59
N GLY A 449 8.86 -41.76 22.80
CA GLY A 449 9.99 -40.97 22.30
C GLY A 449 10.58 -41.51 20.99
N PHE A 450 11.72 -40.92 20.60
CA PHE A 450 12.49 -41.24 19.41
C PHE A 450 13.90 -41.69 19.81
N ASN A 451 14.30 -42.87 19.35
CA ASN A 451 15.68 -43.34 19.38
C ASN A 451 16.36 -42.93 18.07
N ILE A 452 17.47 -42.21 18.17
CA ILE A 452 18.20 -41.66 17.04
C ILE A 452 19.60 -42.26 17.02
N TYR A 453 19.96 -42.87 15.91
CA TYR A 453 21.22 -43.58 15.74
C TYR A 453 22.25 -42.70 15.02
N ILE A 454 23.34 -42.38 15.73
CA ILE A 454 24.43 -41.53 15.24
C ILE A 454 25.74 -42.21 15.64
N ASP A 455 26.61 -42.52 14.68
CA ASP A 455 27.95 -43.09 14.91
C ASP A 455 27.96 -44.26 15.92
N ASN A 456 27.08 -45.26 15.70
CA ASN A 456 26.87 -46.43 16.57
C ASN A 456 26.42 -46.12 18.03
N LYS A 457 25.95 -44.91 18.30
CA LYS A 457 25.35 -44.53 19.59
C LYS A 457 23.87 -44.22 19.43
N ILE A 458 23.10 -44.58 20.45
CA ILE A 458 21.65 -44.36 20.51
C ILE A 458 21.38 -43.15 21.40
N TYR A 459 20.68 -42.16 20.85
CA TYR A 459 20.27 -40.95 21.56
C TYR A 459 18.75 -40.92 21.65
N TRP A 460 18.23 -40.85 22.88
CA TRP A 460 16.79 -40.81 23.12
C TRP A 460 16.28 -39.37 23.23
N ILE A 461 15.13 -39.07 22.60
CA ILE A 461 14.42 -37.79 22.68
C ILE A 461 12.94 -38.01 22.99
N PRO A 462 12.35 -37.29 23.96
CA PRO A 462 10.93 -37.43 24.28
C PRO A 462 10.02 -36.94 23.14
N LYS A 463 8.84 -37.56 22.96
CA LYS A 463 7.78 -37.09 22.07
C LYS A 463 6.87 -36.09 22.79
N VAL A 464 6.31 -35.12 22.05
CA VAL A 464 5.33 -34.12 22.54
C VAL A 464 3.92 -34.67 22.52
#